data_AF-A0A3C2AQM7-F1
#
_entry.id   AF-A0A3C2AQM7-F1
#
_cell.length_a   1.000
_cell.length_b   1.000
_cell.length_c   1.000
_cell.angle_alpha   90.00
_cell.angle_beta   90.00
_cell.angle_gamma   90.00
#
_symmetry.space_group_name_H-M   'P 1'
#
loop_
_entity.id
_entity.type
_entity.pdbx_description
1 polymer ?
#
loop_
_entity_poly.entity_id
_entity_poly.type
_entity_poly.pdbx_seq_one_letter_code
_entity_poly.pdbx_strand_id
1 'polypeptide(L)'
;ASGASDQDFSLLLDAHVGMAYRENQTVIGESFNSSDVKVGMGAQCTWWVSQSAGIYLWPQLSKTNGGPSGLWEWQLILPIGVQWNWYQKP
;
A
#
# COMPACT_ATOMS: atom_id res chain seq x y z
N ALA A 1 -20.47 -1.18 18.74
CA ALA A 1 -21.16 -2.34 18.15
C ALA A 1 -20.12 -3.43 17.90
N SER A 2 -20.29 -4.57 18.55
CA SER A 2 -19.42 -5.76 18.47
C SER A 2 -19.57 -6.41 17.08
N GLY A 3 -18.49 -6.47 16.29
CA GLY A 3 -18.53 -7.06 14.95
C GLY A 3 -17.23 -7.79 14.63
N ALA A 4 -17.02 -8.96 15.24
CA ALA A 4 -15.98 -9.89 14.82
C ALA A 4 -16.28 -11.25 15.43
N SER A 5 -17.15 -12.02 14.79
CA SER A 5 -17.30 -13.45 15.06
C SER A 5 -17.65 -14.32 13.86
N ASP A 6 -17.81 -13.79 12.63
CA ASP A 6 -18.16 -14.62 11.45
C ASP A 6 -17.95 -13.91 10.09
N GLN A 7 -17.03 -12.94 10.00
CA GLN A 7 -16.82 -12.24 8.73
C GLN A 7 -15.62 -12.84 7.99
N ASP A 8 -15.92 -13.73 7.04
CA ASP A 8 -15.00 -14.23 6.00
C ASP A 8 -14.42 -13.10 5.13
N PHE A 9 -14.88 -11.86 5.33
CA PHE A 9 -14.50 -10.69 4.56
C PHE A 9 -14.24 -9.46 5.44
N SER A 10 -13.20 -8.69 5.13
CA SER A 10 -12.87 -7.42 5.78
C SER A 10 -12.62 -6.34 4.72
N LEU A 11 -13.11 -5.13 4.99
CA LEU A 11 -12.86 -3.94 4.18
C LEU A 11 -12.17 -2.88 5.05
N LEU A 12 -11.01 -2.41 4.59
CA LEU A 12 -10.30 -1.28 5.17
C LEU A 12 -10.22 -0.16 4.14
N LEU A 13 -10.48 1.08 4.57
CA LEU A 13 -10.32 2.26 3.76
C LEU A 13 -9.21 3.11 4.37
N ASP A 14 -8.32 3.63 3.52
CA ASP A 14 -7.20 4.46 3.95
C ASP A 14 -7.07 5.72 3.09
N ALA A 15 -6.58 6.78 3.73
CA ALA A 15 -5.97 7.91 3.06
C ALA A 15 -4.51 7.97 3.53
N HIS A 16 -3.58 8.17 2.61
CA HIS A 16 -2.16 8.11 2.91
C HIS A 16 -1.37 9.25 2.27
N VAL A 17 -0.31 9.64 2.96
CA VAL A 17 0.73 10.55 2.47
C VAL A 17 2.08 9.89 2.72
N GLY A 18 3.00 10.03 1.78
CA GLY A 18 4.34 9.46 1.86
C GLY A 18 5.37 10.37 1.22
N MET A 19 6.58 10.31 1.76
CA MET A 19 7.75 10.98 1.21
C MET A 19 8.90 9.98 1.24
N ALA A 20 9.63 9.88 0.14
CA ALA A 20 10.84 9.07 0.03
C ALA A 20 11.98 9.93 -0.49
N TYR A 21 13.14 9.82 0.16
CA TYR A 21 14.38 10.45 -0.28
C TYR A 21 15.25 9.37 -0.89
N ARG A 22 15.73 9.61 -2.12
CA ARG A 22 16.62 8.70 -2.84
C ARG A 22 17.92 9.40 -3.15
N GLU A 23 19.01 8.79 -2.73
CA GLU A 23 20.36 9.14 -3.17
C GLU A 23 20.76 8.13 -4.23
N ASN A 24 20.92 8.60 -5.47
CA ASN A 24 21.29 7.76 -6.60
C ASN A 24 22.72 8.10 -7.02
N GLN A 25 23.50 7.08 -7.35
CA GLN A 25 24.84 7.24 -7.91
C GLN A 25 24.87 6.67 -9.32
N THR A 26 25.32 7.46 -10.29
CA THR A 26 25.51 7.00 -11.66
C THR A 26 26.72 6.07 -11.74
N VAL A 27 26.78 5.25 -12.79
CA VAL A 27 27.90 4.33 -13.05
C VAL A 27 29.24 5.10 -13.20
N ILE A 28 29.20 6.36 -13.60
CA ILE A 28 30.37 7.24 -13.76
C ILE A 28 30.72 8.02 -12.48
N GLY A 29 30.02 7.78 -11.37
CA GLY A 29 30.33 8.33 -10.06
C GLY A 29 29.64 9.65 -9.71
N GLU A 30 28.74 10.17 -10.55
CA GLU A 30 27.93 11.35 -10.20
C GLU A 30 26.82 10.96 -9.24
N SER A 31 26.69 11.67 -8.12
CA SER A 31 25.57 11.50 -7.19
C SER A 31 24.49 12.55 -7.46
N PHE A 32 23.23 12.13 -7.38
CA PHE A 32 22.08 13.02 -7.44
C PHE A 32 21.00 12.58 -6.46
N ASN A 33 20.33 13.56 -5.88
CA ASN A 33 19.27 13.35 -4.92
C ASN A 33 17.92 13.55 -5.59
N SER A 34 16.96 12.67 -5.28
CA SER A 34 15.56 12.80 -5.69
C SER A 34 14.66 12.70 -4.47
N SER A 35 13.58 13.49 -4.47
CA SER A 35 12.51 13.38 -3.49
C SER A 35 11.20 12.99 -4.17
N ASP A 36 10.65 11.88 -3.72
CA ASP A 36 9.36 11.39 -4.17
C ASP A 36 8.31 11.74 -3.11
N VAL A 37 7.23 12.38 -3.52
CA VAL A 37 6.05 12.63 -2.72
C VAL A 37 4.93 11.75 -3.24
N LYS A 38 4.08 11.26 -2.35
CA LYS A 38 2.88 10.50 -2.68
C LYS A 38 1.74 10.96 -1.80
N VAL A 39 0.58 11.23 -2.40
CA VAL A 39 -0.69 11.43 -1.66
C VAL A 39 -1.78 10.61 -2.33
N GLY A 40 -2.62 9.94 -1.56
CA GLY A 40 -3.60 9.05 -2.16
C GLY A 40 -4.57 8.44 -1.17
N MET A 41 -5.36 7.51 -1.72
CA MET A 41 -6.34 6.74 -0.99
C MET A 41 -6.34 5.30 -1.47
N GLY A 42 -6.76 4.39 -0.61
CA GLY A 42 -6.84 2.98 -0.91
C GLY A 42 -8.05 2.30 -0.24
N ALA A 43 -8.41 1.16 -0.80
CA ALA A 43 -9.41 0.28 -0.24
C ALA A 43 -8.88 -1.15 -0.25
N GLN A 44 -8.66 -1.73 0.92
CA GLN A 44 -8.21 -3.11 1.05
C GLN A 44 -9.39 -4.03 1.34
N CYS A 45 -9.67 -4.92 0.40
CA CYS A 45 -10.63 -6.01 0.51
C CYS A 45 -9.87 -7.29 0.89
N THR A 46 -10.20 -7.91 2.01
CA THR A 46 -9.52 -9.12 2.51
C THR A 46 -10.53 -10.24 2.70
N TRP A 47 -10.28 -11.40 2.09
CA TRP A 47 -11.02 -12.63 2.32
C TRP A 47 -10.23 -13.53 3.26
N TRP A 48 -10.78 -13.83 4.42
CA TRP A 48 -10.14 -14.65 5.45
C TRP A 48 -10.34 -16.13 5.14
N VAL A 49 -9.23 -16.86 5.04
CA VAL A 49 -9.22 -18.32 4.86
C VAL A 49 -9.14 -19.03 6.21
N SER A 50 -8.59 -18.34 7.21
CA SER A 50 -8.60 -18.75 8.61
C SER A 50 -8.73 -17.52 9.51
N GLN A 51 -8.82 -17.74 10.83
CA GLN A 51 -8.82 -16.65 11.81
C GLN A 51 -7.54 -15.80 11.79
N SER A 52 -6.45 -16.30 11.20
CA SER A 52 -5.14 -15.65 11.18
C SER A 52 -4.60 -15.36 9.78
N ALA A 53 -5.19 -15.90 8.71
CA ALA A 53 -4.67 -15.75 7.36
C ALA A 53 -5.79 -15.42 6.36
N GLY A 54 -5.53 -14.44 5.51
CA GLY A 54 -6.44 -14.02 4.45
C GLY A 54 -5.72 -13.59 3.19
N ILE A 55 -6.43 -13.57 2.08
CA ILE A 55 -5.95 -13.03 0.80
C ILE A 55 -6.56 -11.64 0.65
N TYR A 56 -5.75 -10.65 0.24
CA TYR A 56 -6.22 -9.29 0.06
C TYR A 56 -6.01 -8.78 -1.36
N LEU A 57 -6.89 -7.85 -1.75
CA LEU A 57 -6.81 -6.99 -2.91
C LEU A 57 -6.87 -5.54 -2.42
N TRP A 58 -5.91 -4.70 -2.79
CA TRP A 58 -5.79 -3.34 -2.23
C TRP A 58 -5.65 -2.24 -3.30
N PRO A 59 -6.66 -1.97 -4.15
CA PRO A 59 -6.61 -0.85 -5.07
C PRO A 59 -6.22 0.46 -4.36
N GLN A 60 -5.19 1.11 -4.90
CA GLN A 60 -4.66 2.38 -4.44
C GLN A 60 -4.65 3.37 -5.61
N LEU A 61 -5.20 4.56 -5.38
CA LEU A 61 -5.09 5.68 -6.29
C LEU A 61 -4.25 6.75 -5.61
N SER A 62 -3.06 7.00 -6.14
CA SER A 62 -2.11 7.95 -5.57
C SER A 62 -1.61 8.93 -6.62
N LYS A 63 -1.47 10.20 -6.25
CA LYS A 63 -0.71 11.17 -7.02
C LYS A 63 0.74 11.15 -6.53
N THR A 64 1.68 10.87 -7.42
CA THR A 64 3.10 10.77 -7.07
C THR A 64 4.00 11.25 -8.20
N ASN A 65 5.17 11.82 -7.87
CA ASN A 65 6.26 12.11 -8.81
C ASN A 65 7.34 11.02 -8.80
N GLY A 66 7.22 9.99 -7.97
CA GLY A 66 8.19 8.89 -7.87
C GLY A 66 7.87 7.66 -8.72
N GLY A 67 6.85 7.74 -9.59
CA GLY A 67 6.47 6.61 -10.44
C GLY A 67 7.25 6.54 -11.76
N PRO A 68 6.90 5.62 -12.68
CA PRO A 68 7.71 5.31 -13.85
C PRO A 68 8.00 6.50 -14.78
N SER A 69 7.09 7.47 -14.87
CA SER A 69 7.26 8.69 -15.66
C SER A 69 8.08 9.77 -14.96
N GLY A 70 8.24 9.71 -13.63
CA GLY A 70 8.81 10.78 -12.82
C GLY A 70 7.94 12.05 -12.75
N LEU A 71 6.76 12.04 -13.37
CA LEU A 71 5.84 13.17 -13.43
C LEU A 71 4.83 13.11 -12.27
N TRP A 72 4.35 14.28 -11.83
CA TRP A 72 3.33 14.40 -10.78
C TRP A 72 1.94 13.99 -11.28
N GLU A 73 1.73 12.68 -11.38
CA GLU A 73 0.58 12.08 -12.05
C GLU A 73 -0.19 11.14 -11.13
N TRP A 74 -1.46 10.93 -11.47
CA TRP A 74 -2.30 9.94 -10.81
C TRP A 74 -1.93 8.54 -11.29
N GLN A 75 -1.67 7.65 -10.36
CA GLN A 75 -1.28 6.26 -10.61
C GLN A 75 -2.22 5.34 -9.85
N LEU A 76 -2.79 4.39 -10.59
CA LEU A 76 -3.59 3.30 -10.03
C LEU A 76 -2.66 2.09 -9.83
N ILE A 77 -2.55 1.63 -8.59
CA ILE A 77 -1.79 0.45 -8.22
C ILE A 77 -2.77 -0.57 -7.63
N LEU A 78 -2.59 -1.85 -7.98
CA LEU A 78 -3.44 -2.95 -7.53
C LEU A 78 -2.60 -4.05 -6.88
N PRO A 79 -2.11 -3.86 -5.64
CA PRO A 79 -1.46 -4.90 -4.87
C PRO A 79 -2.43 -6.02 -4.55
N ILE A 80 -1.94 -7.24 -4.66
CA ILE A 80 -2.61 -8.48 -4.28
C ILE A 80 -1.63 -9.24 -3.39
N GLY A 81 -2.10 -9.82 -2.29
CA GLY A 81 -1.20 -10.54 -1.41
C GLY A 81 -1.91 -11.34 -0.32
N VAL A 82 -1.12 -11.80 0.63
CA VAL A 82 -1.59 -12.53 1.82
C VAL A 82 -1.42 -11.64 3.04
N GLN A 83 -2.45 -11.57 3.87
CA GLN A 83 -2.44 -10.89 5.16
C GLN A 83 -2.40 -11.93 6.27
N TRP A 84 -1.48 -11.75 7.21
CA TRP A 84 -1.36 -12.56 8.41
C TRP A 84 -1.68 -11.72 9.64
N ASN A 85 -2.66 -12.15 10.44
CA ASN A 85 -2.98 -11.55 11.72
C ASN A 85 -2.30 -12.35 12.85
N TRP A 86 -1.38 -11.68 13.55
CA TRP A 86 -0.62 -12.26 14.67
C TRP A 86 -1.45 -12.30 15.95
N TYR A 87 -2.53 -11.52 16.02
CA TYR A 87 -3.38 -11.44 17.20
C TYR A 87 -4.48 -12.50 17.14
N GLN A 88 -4.27 -13.61 17.85
CA GLN A 88 -5.32 -14.57 18.14
C GLN A 88 -6.21 -13.97 19.24
N LYS A 89 -7.51 -13.80 18.98
CA LYS A 89 -8.46 -13.61 20.09
C LYS A 89 -8.46 -14.90 20.92
N PRO A 90 -8.31 -14.82 22.25
CA PRO A 90 -8.40 -15.99 23.12
C PRO A 90 -9.78 -16.65 23.07
#